data_AF-A0A496WMA5-F1
#
_entry.id   AF-A0A496WMA5-F1
#
_cell.length_a   1.000
_cell.length_b   1.000
_cell.length_c   1.000
_cell.angle_alpha   90.00
_cell.angle_beta   90.00
_cell.angle_gamma   90.00
#
_symmetry.space_group_name_H-M   'P 1'
#
loop_
_entity.id
_entity.type
_entity.pdbx_description
1 polymer ?
#
loop_
_entity_poly.entity_id
_entity_poly.type
_entity_poly.pdbx_seq_one_letter_code
_entity_poly.pdbx_strand_id
1 'polypeptide(L)'
;PSDLEVLTQLAKNIGLNPELFVEDVNSDICQNLLLNEVQLAREMTVNSFPGLVLSYGGIDKIIPVNYNDSERTFQQILEVTQTFQE
;
A
#
# COMPACT_ATOMS: atom_id res chain seq x y z
N PRO A 1 0.17 -3.21 -14.81
CA PRO A 1 0.85 -2.88 -16.09
C PRO A 1 2.14 -2.11 -15.78
N SER A 2 3.26 -2.48 -16.37
CA SER A 2 4.57 -1.85 -16.16
C SER A 2 5.08 -1.08 -17.38
N ASP A 3 4.25 -0.98 -18.42
CA ASP A 3 4.57 -0.29 -19.65
C ASP A 3 4.39 1.23 -19.45
N LEU A 4 5.46 2.00 -19.67
CA LEU A 4 5.45 3.43 -19.44
C LEU A 4 4.49 4.17 -20.38
N GLU A 5 4.32 3.72 -21.62
CA GLU A 5 3.39 4.32 -22.58
C GLU A 5 1.95 4.14 -22.10
N VAL A 6 1.61 2.93 -21.65
CA VAL A 6 0.30 2.63 -21.05
C VAL A 6 0.06 3.48 -19.80
N LEU A 7 1.05 3.57 -18.90
CA LEU A 7 0.94 4.36 -17.67
C LEU A 7 0.79 5.87 -17.96
N THR A 8 1.51 6.39 -18.95
CA THR A 8 1.44 7.80 -19.37
C THR A 8 0.07 8.13 -19.96
N GLN A 9 -0.47 7.22 -20.78
CA GLN A 9 -1.82 7.37 -21.32
C GLN A 9 -2.89 7.32 -20.22
N LEU A 10 -2.73 6.46 -19.21
CA LEU A 10 -3.63 6.43 -18.06
C LEU A 10 -3.54 7.72 -17.23
N ALA A 11 -2.34 8.23 -16.98
CA ALA A 11 -2.12 9.50 -16.29
C ALA A 11 -2.87 10.64 -16.99
N LYS A 12 -2.76 10.73 -18.32
CA LYS A 12 -3.53 11.68 -19.14
C LYS A 12 -5.04 11.51 -18.95
N ASN A 13 -5.54 10.28 -18.97
CA ASN A 13 -6.97 9.98 -18.88
C ASN A 13 -7.58 10.37 -17.53
N ILE A 14 -6.79 10.36 -16.45
CA ILE A 14 -7.22 10.81 -15.12
C ILE A 14 -6.94 12.30 -14.85
N GLY A 15 -6.46 13.05 -15.85
CA GLY A 15 -6.26 14.50 -15.79
C GLY A 15 -4.90 14.97 -15.30
N LEU A 16 -3.90 14.08 -15.22
CA LEU A 16 -2.52 14.46 -14.92
C LEU A 16 -1.81 15.00 -16.17
N ASN A 17 -0.79 15.83 -15.95
CA ASN A 17 0.13 16.27 -17.01
C ASN A 17 1.05 15.08 -17.41
N PRO A 18 1.02 14.62 -18.67
CA PRO A 18 1.80 13.45 -19.10
C PRO A 18 3.32 13.66 -19.02
N GLU A 19 3.80 14.86 -19.38
CA GLU A 19 5.22 15.17 -19.36
C GLU A 19 5.79 15.18 -17.93
N LEU A 20 5.07 15.83 -17.00
CA LEU A 20 5.43 15.84 -15.58
C LEU A 20 5.34 14.44 -14.98
N PHE A 21 4.32 13.65 -15.34
CA PHE A 21 4.22 12.26 -14.88
C PHE A 21 5.44 11.43 -15.30
N VAL A 22 5.89 11.57 -16.56
CA VAL A 22 7.08 10.86 -17.07
C VAL A 22 8.35 11.33 -16.36
N GLU A 23 8.49 12.62 -16.08
CA GLU A 23 9.59 13.16 -15.28
C GLU A 23 9.60 12.57 -13.87
N ASP A 24 8.46 12.61 -13.19
CA ASP A 24 8.31 12.15 -11.81
C ASP A 24 8.57 10.64 -11.68
N VAL A 25 7.97 9.81 -12.55
CA VAL A 25 8.09 8.35 -12.47
C VAL A 25 9.50 7.83 -12.77
N ASN A 26 10.29 8.59 -13.53
CA ASN A 26 11.71 8.27 -13.81
C ASN A 26 12.68 8.94 -12.84
N SER A 27 12.19 9.75 -11.89
CA SER A 27 13.04 10.46 -10.94
C SER A 27 13.65 9.53 -9.89
N ASP A 28 14.84 9.88 -9.41
CA ASP A 28 15.46 9.21 -8.27
C ASP A 28 14.58 9.27 -7.01
N ILE A 29 13.77 10.31 -6.88
CA ILE A 29 12.83 10.46 -5.76
C ILE A 29 11.80 9.34 -5.79
N CYS A 30 11.17 9.10 -6.95
CA CYS A 30 10.19 8.03 -7.11
C CYS A 30 10.83 6.65 -6.88
N GLN A 31 12.02 6.42 -7.43
CA GLN A 31 12.75 5.16 -7.24
C GLN A 31 13.09 4.91 -5.76
N ASN A 32 13.54 5.93 -5.03
CA ASN A 32 13.85 5.81 -3.61
C ASN A 32 12.59 5.55 -2.76
N LEU A 33 11.47 6.21 -3.08
CA LEU A 33 10.18 5.94 -2.42
C LEU A 33 9.76 4.47 -2.63
N LEU A 34 9.83 3.97 -3.86
CA LEU A 34 9.51 2.58 -4.19
C LEU A 34 10.38 1.59 -3.40
N LEU A 35 11.69 1.82 -3.32
CA LEU A 35 12.60 0.93 -2.59
C LEU A 35 12.30 0.93 -1.09
N ASN A 36 11.96 2.08 -0.51
CA ASN A 36 11.57 2.19 0.90
C ASN A 36 10.25 1.46 1.17
N GLU A 37 9.25 1.59 0.30
CA GLU A 37 7.97 0.88 0.43
C GLU A 37 8.13 -0.64 0.31
N VAL A 38 8.96 -1.12 -0.64
CA VAL A 38 9.28 -2.55 -0.78
C VAL A 38 9.99 -3.07 0.48
N GLN A 39 10.90 -2.29 1.06
CA GLN A 39 11.60 -2.67 2.28
C GLN A 39 10.63 -2.74 3.47
N LEU A 40 9.76 -1.73 3.64
CA LEU A 40 8.74 -1.72 4.68
C LEU A 40 7.80 -2.93 4.58
N ALA A 41 7.34 -3.28 3.39
CA ALA A 41 6.48 -4.45 3.18
C ALA A 41 7.15 -5.77 3.61
N ARG A 42 8.46 -5.90 3.38
CA ARG A 42 9.26 -7.05 3.81
C ARG A 42 9.42 -7.10 5.32
N GLU A 43 9.66 -5.96 5.96
CA GLU A 43 9.77 -5.85 7.43
C GLU A 43 8.47 -6.26 8.13
N MET A 44 7.33 -5.87 7.57
CA MET A 44 6.00 -6.29 8.06
C MET A 44 5.64 -7.76 7.76
N THR A 45 6.54 -8.54 7.13
CA THR A 45 6.33 -9.95 6.74
C THR A 45 5.08 -10.17 5.87
N VAL A 46 4.68 -9.16 5.09
CA VAL A 46 3.51 -9.24 4.20
C VAL A 46 3.91 -9.96 2.92
N ASN A 47 3.46 -11.21 2.77
CA ASN A 47 3.83 -12.09 1.64
C ASN A 47 2.73 -12.21 0.57
N SER A 48 1.61 -11.50 0.73
CA SER A 48 0.48 -11.56 -0.20
C SER A 48 -0.22 -10.21 -0.29
N PHE A 49 -0.77 -9.91 -1.47
CA PHE A 49 -1.54 -8.69 -1.71
C PHE A 49 -3.02 -9.02 -1.92
N PRO A 50 -3.93 -8.18 -1.38
CA PRO A 50 -3.73 -7.09 -0.44
C PRO A 50 -3.40 -7.63 0.97
N GLY A 51 -2.49 -6.95 1.65
CA GLY A 51 -2.19 -7.17 3.06
C GLY A 51 -2.64 -5.95 3.86
N LEU A 52 -3.25 -6.18 5.02
CA LEU A 52 -3.58 -5.14 5.99
C LEU A 52 -2.82 -5.44 7.28
N VAL A 53 -2.06 -4.48 7.78
CA VAL A 53 -1.26 -4.61 9.00
C VAL A 53 -1.60 -3.44 9.92
N LEU A 54 -1.90 -3.75 11.18
CA LEU A 54 -2.06 -2.77 12.25
C LEU A 54 -0.77 -2.74 13.08
N SER A 55 -0.11 -1.59 13.10
CA SER A 55 1.10 -1.36 13.89
C SER A 55 0.75 -0.52 15.12
N TYR A 56 1.10 -1.00 16.31
CA TYR A 56 0.93 -0.27 17.56
C TYR A 56 2.05 -0.62 18.54
N GLY A 57 2.73 0.39 19.09
CA GLY A 57 3.81 0.19 20.07
C GLY A 57 4.99 -0.63 19.54
N GLY A 58 5.24 -0.63 18.22
CA GLY A 58 6.27 -1.45 17.58
C GLY A 58 5.88 -2.92 17.38
N ILE A 59 4.61 -3.27 17.59
CA ILE A 59 4.06 -4.59 17.31
C ILE A 59 3.19 -4.50 16.07
N ASP A 60 3.48 -5.37 15.10
CA ASP A 60 2.70 -5.49 13.88
C ASP A 60 1.77 -6.70 13.94
N LYS A 61 0.49 -6.49 13.60
CA LYS A 61 -0.54 -7.54 13.53
C LYS A 61 -1.18 -7.55 12.15
N ILE A 62 -1.11 -8.69 11.48
CA ILE A 62 -1.79 -8.89 10.19
C ILE A 62 -3.29 -9.05 10.42
N ILE A 63 -4.09 -8.32 9.65
CA ILE A 63 -5.55 -8.36 9.65
C ILE A 63 -6.02 -8.99 8.33
N PRO A 64 -6.72 -10.14 8.37
CA PRO A 64 -7.30 -10.73 7.17
C PRO A 64 -8.34 -9.79 6.54
N VAL A 65 -8.24 -9.56 5.23
CA VAL A 65 -9.22 -8.73 4.51
C VAL A 65 -10.38 -9.59 4.05
N ASN A 66 -11.61 -9.20 4.40
CA ASN A 66 -12.81 -9.78 3.84
C ASN A 66 -13.36 -8.91 2.71
N TYR A 67 -13.27 -9.42 1.48
CA TYR A 67 -13.70 -8.70 0.27
C TYR A 67 -15.21 -8.60 0.06
N ASN A 68 -15.98 -9.48 0.70
CA ASN A 68 -17.43 -9.53 0.54
C ASN A 68 -18.17 -8.80 1.67
N ASP A 69 -17.46 -8.48 2.76
CA ASP A 69 -18.04 -7.96 3.99
C ASP A 69 -17.01 -7.08 4.73
N SER A 70 -17.10 -5.76 4.50
CA SER A 70 -16.21 -4.80 5.14
C SER A 70 -16.40 -4.73 6.66
N GLU A 71 -17.59 -5.04 7.17
CA GLU A 71 -17.89 -4.99 8.60
C GLU A 71 -17.05 -6.03 9.35
N ARG A 72 -16.85 -7.22 8.78
CA ARG A 72 -15.96 -8.24 9.37
C ARG A 72 -14.52 -7.76 9.48
N THR A 73 -14.00 -7.11 8.43
CA THR A 73 -12.64 -6.54 8.46
C THR A 73 -12.55 -5.45 9.54
N PHE A 74 -13.58 -4.62 9.67
CA PHE A 74 -13.65 -3.58 10.70
C PHE A 74 -13.68 -4.15 12.12
N GLN A 75 -14.49 -5.18 12.37
CA GLN A 75 -14.52 -5.85 13.68
C GLN A 75 -13.17 -6.47 14.04
N GLN A 76 -12.46 -7.07 13.08
CA GLN A 76 -11.11 -7.59 13.31
C GLN A 76 -10.12 -6.48 13.70
N ILE A 77 -10.22 -5.28 13.10
CA ILE A 77 -9.40 -4.13 13.52
C ILE A 77 -9.69 -3.77 14.98
N LEU A 78 -10.97 -3.72 15.38
CA LEU A 78 -11.35 -3.40 16.76
C LEU A 78 -10.85 -4.45 17.75
N GLU A 79 -11.02 -5.74 17.44
CA GLU A 79 -10.54 -6.86 18.26
C GLU A 79 -9.02 -6.78 18.47
N VAL A 80 -8.24 -6.59 17.39
CA VAL A 80 -6.78 -6.44 17.50
C VAL A 80 -6.41 -5.19 18.32
N THR A 81 -7.15 -4.09 18.18
CA THR A 81 -6.89 -2.86 18.94
C THR A 81 -7.09 -3.08 20.45
N GLN A 82 -8.07 -3.89 20.85
CA GLN A 82 -8.29 -4.24 22.25
C GLN A 82 -7.12 -5.05 22.84
N THR A 83 -6.49 -5.94 22.04
CA THR A 83 -5.32 -6.71 22.50
C THR A 83 -4.07 -5.86 22.81
N PHE A 84 -4.05 -4.59 22.40
CA PHE A 84 -2.98 -3.66 22.72
C PHE A 84 -3.22 -2.86 24.01
N GLN A 85 -4.41 -2.96 24.61
CA GLN A 85 -4.77 -2.28 25.86
C GLN A 85 -4.63 -3.17 27.09
N GLU A 86 -4.35 -4.47 26.90
CA GLU A 86 -4.03 -5.47 27.93
C GLU A 86 -2.53 -5.56 28.19
#